data_AF-S7NHY1-F1
#
_entry.id   AF-S7NHY1-F1
#
_cell.length_a   1.000
_cell.length_b   1.000
_cell.length_c   1.000
_cell.angle_alpha   90.00
_cell.angle_beta   90.00
_cell.angle_gamma   90.00
#
_symmetry.space_group_name_H-M   'P 1'
#
loop_
_entity.id
_entity.type
_entity.pdbx_description
1 polymer ?
#
loop_
_entity_poly.entity_id
_entity_poly.type
_entity_poly.pdbx_seq_one_letter_code
_entity_poly.pdbx_strand_id
1 'polypeptide(L)'
;MEECACLCGVGSSRGCRCHQKRQRPAERAAANAKRCRQECQRPAEMAAVNGKLAPAEKHVEAEAAAWCCAGSGGIASPMLAPPPPRCSLQDLPVEMLVEIFASLPGTDLPSLALACTKFHHILHTDSIWRRRCREEFGFRENLQDLKMIGMSYRELYAKMFPYRNILGLWQLDHGYRTLLNVVVDGLCITGWTCRPSLNTHVDGPMQSVPSFRIRLTERKPATVECMEGLHSRPHHRHMQTQKDRFTIQCIKTDHRKDSPTRPWDERGRVLVQEDGQQYDCLTYRRLYLPPRHPDDLIRPGLFQGQYDAYRLTIAMLSFHGKYARGTKIMGITKTLALEIHLMRRIQLRDGEIFRNFNELSLVVREIDEQVIREQQQQQEDGTEESQGHGWQSPALPSVGESGAAAPEEQPVPFVLPVGVHSRDQNFPRTCRLCFYGVHMVTFHGFTYPRRFPGVFILFDENHFGFIWLEVKYFILYSRVQNTFQNAEAPSPQAFLEMLKNI
;
A
#
# COMPACT_ATOMS: atom_id res chain seq x y z
N MET A 1 3.14 -43.05 6.68
CA MET A 1 2.62 -41.71 7.00
C MET A 1 3.21 -41.27 8.32
N GLU A 2 4.53 -41.19 8.36
CA GLU A 2 5.35 -40.73 9.49
C GLU A 2 6.77 -40.59 8.92
N GLU A 3 7.24 -39.35 8.76
CA GLU A 3 8.65 -38.91 8.76
C GLU A 3 8.68 -37.45 8.27
N CYS A 4 8.33 -36.52 9.16
CA CYS A 4 8.63 -35.08 9.02
C CYS A 4 8.78 -34.45 10.41
N ALA A 5 9.55 -35.12 11.28
CA ALA A 5 9.91 -34.61 12.61
C ALA A 5 11.41 -34.24 12.73
N CYS A 6 12.15 -34.12 11.61
CA CYS A 6 13.59 -33.86 11.63
C CYS A 6 13.98 -32.37 11.54
N LEU A 7 13.30 -31.49 12.28
CA LEU A 7 13.76 -30.10 12.46
C LEU A 7 13.97 -29.68 13.91
N CYS A 8 13.90 -30.60 14.88
CA CYS A 8 14.21 -30.30 16.27
C CYS A 8 14.90 -31.51 16.95
N GLY A 9 16.22 -31.47 17.11
CA GLY A 9 16.87 -32.39 18.04
C GLY A 9 18.37 -32.58 17.83
N VAL A 10 19.19 -31.68 18.39
CA VAL A 10 20.51 -32.02 18.98
C VAL A 10 20.82 -30.98 20.06
N GLY A 11 20.97 -31.38 21.34
CA GLY A 11 21.52 -30.47 22.36
C GLY A 11 21.18 -30.69 23.84
N SER A 12 21.50 -31.87 24.37
CA SER A 12 21.91 -32.16 25.77
C SER A 12 21.12 -31.62 26.97
N SER A 13 20.46 -32.57 27.64
CA SER A 13 19.95 -32.54 29.02
C SER A 13 21.02 -32.24 30.08
N ARG A 14 20.75 -31.25 30.95
CA ARG A 14 21.22 -31.24 32.34
C ARG A 14 20.05 -30.87 33.25
N GLY A 15 19.69 -31.81 34.11
CA GLY A 15 18.52 -31.72 34.99
C GLY A 15 18.74 -30.80 36.19
N CYS A 16 17.64 -30.24 36.67
CA CYS A 16 17.53 -29.67 38.01
C CYS A 16 16.13 -29.97 38.58
N ARG A 17 16.12 -30.49 39.80
CA ARG A 17 14.96 -30.94 40.60
C ARG A 17 13.94 -29.81 40.84
N CYS A 18 12.65 -30.09 40.61
CA CYS A 18 11.56 -29.30 41.18
C CYS A 18 11.30 -29.70 42.64
N HIS A 19 11.41 -28.73 43.55
CA HIS A 19 10.89 -28.81 44.91
C HIS A 19 9.41 -28.45 44.92
N GLN A 20 8.57 -29.36 45.43
CA GLN A 20 7.22 -29.06 45.90
C GLN A 20 7.27 -28.07 47.08
N LYS A 21 6.36 -27.08 47.11
CA LYS A 21 5.62 -26.72 48.33
C LYS A 21 4.38 -25.89 48.04
N ARG A 22 3.35 -26.23 48.82
CA ARG A 22 1.99 -25.71 48.93
C ARG A 22 1.96 -24.22 49.33
N GLN A 23 0.87 -23.51 49.00
CA GLN A 23 -0.16 -23.08 49.97
C GLN A 23 -1.27 -22.23 49.32
N ARG A 24 -2.54 -22.54 49.64
CA ARG A 24 -3.71 -21.62 49.65
C ARG A 24 -3.80 -21.00 51.07
N PRO A 25 -4.47 -19.85 51.32
CA PRO A 25 -5.94 -19.73 51.47
C PRO A 25 -6.54 -18.47 50.75
N ALA A 26 -7.75 -18.47 50.20
CA ALA A 26 -9.10 -18.29 50.78
C ALA A 26 -9.39 -16.86 51.34
N GLU A 27 -10.35 -16.12 50.75
CA GLU A 27 -11.63 -15.72 51.36
C GLU A 27 -12.44 -14.71 50.53
N ARG A 28 -13.76 -14.84 50.60
CA ARG A 28 -14.81 -13.93 50.11
C ARG A 28 -15.26 -13.03 51.27
N ALA A 29 -15.65 -11.78 50.99
CA ALA A 29 -16.77 -11.13 51.67
C ALA A 29 -17.31 -9.95 50.83
N ALA A 30 -18.60 -9.72 50.96
CA ALA A 30 -19.42 -8.78 50.22
C ALA A 30 -19.56 -7.44 50.94
N ALA A 31 -20.03 -6.39 50.26
CA ALA A 31 -21.11 -5.52 50.75
C ALA A 31 -21.52 -4.47 49.70
N ASN A 32 -22.78 -4.09 49.84
CA ASN A 32 -23.64 -3.33 48.96
C ASN A 32 -23.69 -1.85 49.41
N ALA A 33 -24.23 -0.97 48.55
CA ALA A 33 -25.16 0.13 48.87
C ALA A 33 -24.76 1.61 48.61
N LYS A 34 -25.73 2.28 47.93
CA LYS A 34 -26.24 3.67 48.07
C LYS A 34 -25.62 4.86 47.29
N ARG A 35 -26.26 5.12 46.13
CA ARG A 35 -27.06 6.32 45.71
C ARG A 35 -27.01 7.60 46.58
N CYS A 36 -26.78 8.75 45.91
CA CYS A 36 -27.46 10.08 45.97
C CYS A 36 -26.68 11.04 45.03
N ARG A 37 -27.20 11.62 43.94
CA ARG A 37 -28.21 12.70 43.74
C ARG A 37 -27.90 13.98 44.54
N GLN A 38 -27.41 15.00 43.84
CA GLN A 38 -27.57 16.41 44.21
C GLN A 38 -27.64 17.29 42.95
N GLU A 39 -28.70 18.08 42.92
CA GLU A 39 -29.03 19.17 42.00
C GLU A 39 -28.22 20.44 42.30
N CYS A 40 -28.52 21.46 41.49
CA CYS A 40 -28.28 22.92 41.63
C CYS A 40 -27.13 23.45 40.77
N GLN A 41 -27.24 24.57 40.05
CA GLN A 41 -28.33 25.53 39.82
C GLN A 41 -27.85 26.45 38.67
N ARG A 42 -28.78 26.93 37.83
CA ARG A 42 -28.60 28.11 36.97
C ARG A 42 -28.63 29.39 37.84
N PRO A 43 -28.17 30.52 37.27
CA PRO A 43 -29.13 31.64 37.14
C PRO A 43 -29.13 32.31 35.75
N ALA A 44 -30.33 32.72 35.32
CA ALA A 44 -30.58 33.89 34.47
C ALA A 44 -30.69 35.13 35.40
N GLU A 45 -30.47 36.39 35.00
CA GLU A 45 -31.28 37.26 34.12
C GLU A 45 -30.63 38.67 34.11
N MET A 46 -30.79 39.43 33.03
CA MET A 46 -31.38 40.80 33.05
C MET A 46 -31.37 41.42 31.65
N ALA A 47 -32.52 42.01 31.31
CA ALA A 47 -32.87 42.62 30.04
C ALA A 47 -32.57 44.12 30.01
N ALA A 48 -32.50 44.68 28.79
CA ALA A 48 -32.84 46.07 28.50
C ALA A 48 -33.40 46.16 27.07
N VAL A 49 -34.26 47.15 26.87
CA VAL A 49 -35.41 47.18 25.96
C VAL A 49 -35.33 48.41 25.05
N ASN A 50 -35.82 48.23 23.81
CA ASN A 50 -36.37 49.17 22.83
C ASN A 50 -35.54 50.31 22.21
N GLY A 51 -35.73 50.45 20.89
CA GLY A 51 -35.61 51.73 20.16
C GLY A 51 -35.57 51.59 18.63
N LYS A 52 -36.75 51.55 17.99
CA LYS A 52 -36.96 51.65 16.53
C LYS A 52 -36.58 53.05 15.98
N LEU A 53 -36.18 53.09 14.70
CA LEU A 53 -36.77 53.81 13.54
C LEU A 53 -35.73 54.43 12.59
N ALA A 54 -35.86 54.07 11.30
CA ALA A 54 -35.40 54.84 10.13
C ALA A 54 -36.26 56.13 9.97
N PRO A 55 -35.95 57.12 9.09
CA PRO A 55 -36.02 56.92 7.63
C PRO A 55 -35.14 57.82 6.72
N ALA A 56 -35.25 57.53 5.42
CA ALA A 56 -35.32 58.42 4.25
C ALA A 56 -34.04 58.98 3.59
N GLU A 57 -33.78 58.43 2.39
CA GLU A 57 -33.70 59.10 1.07
C GLU A 57 -33.05 60.49 0.97
N LYS A 58 -32.06 60.59 0.06
CA LYS A 58 -32.06 61.60 -1.00
C LYS A 58 -31.18 61.20 -2.19
N HIS A 59 -31.83 61.14 -3.35
CA HIS A 59 -31.25 61.23 -4.68
C HIS A 59 -30.50 62.56 -4.86
N VAL A 60 -29.37 62.54 -5.58
CA VAL A 60 -29.01 63.61 -6.52
C VAL A 60 -28.39 62.98 -7.77
N GLU A 61 -29.17 63.06 -8.83
CA GLU A 61 -28.80 62.91 -10.23
C GLU A 61 -28.49 64.32 -10.75
N ALA A 62 -27.43 64.51 -11.53
CA ALA A 62 -27.19 65.75 -12.28
C ALA A 62 -26.46 65.47 -13.59
N GLU A 63 -27.26 65.49 -14.66
CA GLU A 63 -26.94 65.71 -16.06
C GLU A 63 -26.03 66.93 -16.28
N ALA A 64 -25.00 66.85 -17.12
CA ALA A 64 -24.95 67.08 -18.58
C ALA A 64 -24.61 68.54 -19.00
N ALA A 65 -23.57 68.60 -19.85
CA ALA A 65 -23.30 69.52 -20.95
C ALA A 65 -23.62 71.03 -20.82
N ALA A 66 -22.57 71.85 -20.85
CA ALA A 66 -22.62 73.22 -21.38
C ALA A 66 -21.31 73.57 -22.12
N TRP A 67 -21.39 73.44 -23.45
CA TRP A 67 -20.90 74.31 -24.52
C TRP A 67 -19.70 75.29 -24.34
N CYS A 68 -18.78 75.17 -25.31
CA CYS A 68 -18.07 76.23 -26.07
C CYS A 68 -17.05 77.17 -25.39
N CYS A 69 -15.79 77.07 -25.86
CA CYS A 69 -15.00 78.22 -26.34
C CYS A 69 -14.06 77.77 -27.45
N ALA A 70 -14.06 78.52 -28.56
CA ALA A 70 -13.23 78.35 -29.73
C ALA A 70 -11.85 79.01 -29.57
N GLY A 71 -10.84 78.42 -30.21
CA GLY A 71 -9.68 79.12 -30.76
C GLY A 71 -8.43 79.18 -29.88
N SER A 72 -7.43 78.34 -30.20
CA SER A 72 -6.12 78.79 -30.71
C SER A 72 -5.16 77.60 -30.81
N GLY A 73 -4.41 77.57 -31.91
CA GLY A 73 -3.55 76.47 -32.30
C GLY A 73 -2.40 76.20 -31.31
N GLY A 74 -2.06 74.92 -31.20
CA GLY A 74 -0.91 74.46 -30.44
C GLY A 74 -0.74 72.95 -30.59
N ILE A 75 0.06 72.56 -31.60
CA ILE A 75 0.85 71.34 -31.74
C ILE A 75 0.21 70.05 -31.18
N ALA A 76 -0.25 69.19 -32.09
CA ALA A 76 -0.70 67.84 -31.77
C ALA A 76 0.44 67.02 -31.12
N SER A 77 0.34 66.80 -29.80
CA SER A 77 0.98 65.66 -29.16
C SER A 77 0.42 64.38 -29.77
N PRO A 78 1.23 63.35 -30.07
CA PRO A 78 0.70 62.08 -30.53
C PRO A 78 -0.18 61.50 -29.42
N MET A 79 -1.45 61.22 -29.76
CA MET A 79 -2.34 60.43 -28.89
C MET A 79 -1.59 59.19 -28.44
N LEU A 80 -1.27 59.13 -27.15
CA LEU A 80 -0.86 57.88 -26.49
C LEU A 80 -1.98 56.87 -26.75
N ALA A 81 -1.62 55.74 -27.36
CA ALA A 81 -2.54 54.62 -27.54
C ALA A 81 -3.21 54.29 -26.18
N PRO A 82 -4.51 53.98 -26.15
CA PRO A 82 -5.17 53.56 -24.92
C PRO A 82 -4.33 52.42 -24.29
N PRO A 83 -4.03 52.47 -22.97
CA PRO A 83 -3.35 51.35 -22.33
C PRO A 83 -4.16 50.08 -22.62
N PRO A 84 -3.51 48.94 -22.91
CA PRO A 84 -4.22 47.69 -23.18
C PRO A 84 -5.21 47.44 -22.03
N PRO A 85 -6.45 47.02 -22.33
CA PRO A 85 -7.45 46.79 -21.29
C PRO A 85 -6.84 45.87 -20.23
N ARG A 86 -6.80 46.35 -18.98
CA ARG A 86 -6.30 45.56 -17.87
C ARG A 86 -7.33 44.49 -17.55
N CYS A 87 -7.19 43.32 -18.16
CA CYS A 87 -8.01 42.16 -17.83
C CYS A 87 -7.52 41.57 -16.51
N SER A 88 -8.30 41.74 -15.45
CA SER A 88 -8.07 41.05 -14.18
C SER A 88 -8.71 39.67 -14.23
N LEU A 89 -8.23 38.72 -13.41
CA LEU A 89 -8.83 37.37 -13.32
C LEU A 89 -10.33 37.45 -12.99
N GLN A 90 -10.74 38.44 -12.19
CA GLN A 90 -12.13 38.68 -11.83
C GLN A 90 -13.01 39.13 -13.00
N ASP A 91 -12.43 39.62 -14.09
CA ASP A 91 -13.18 40.10 -15.26
C ASP A 91 -13.51 38.96 -16.24
N LEU A 92 -12.97 37.76 -16.01
CA LEU A 92 -13.28 36.59 -16.83
C LEU A 92 -14.75 36.14 -16.65
N PRO A 93 -15.35 35.56 -17.71
CA PRO A 93 -16.63 34.86 -17.63
C PRO A 93 -16.61 33.76 -16.56
N VAL A 94 -17.76 33.52 -15.93
CA VAL A 94 -17.90 32.54 -14.84
C VAL A 94 -17.54 31.14 -15.32
N GLU A 95 -17.88 30.79 -16.55
CA GLU A 95 -17.62 29.48 -17.16
C GLU A 95 -16.11 29.23 -17.27
N MET A 96 -15.32 30.25 -17.64
CA MET A 96 -13.87 30.14 -17.69
C MET A 96 -13.27 30.04 -16.29
N LEU A 97 -13.80 30.80 -15.32
CA LEU A 97 -13.36 30.71 -13.92
C LEU A 97 -13.68 29.34 -13.31
N VAL A 98 -14.83 28.75 -13.62
CA VAL A 98 -15.20 27.40 -13.20
C VAL A 98 -14.20 26.39 -13.77
N GLU A 99 -13.85 26.48 -15.05
CA GLU A 99 -12.88 25.56 -15.65
C GLU A 99 -11.47 25.73 -15.06
N ILE A 100 -11.02 26.97 -14.86
CA ILE A 100 -9.73 27.27 -14.20
C ILE A 100 -9.73 26.69 -12.78
N PHE A 101 -10.74 26.98 -11.96
CA PHE A 101 -10.81 26.49 -10.59
C PHE A 101 -10.96 24.97 -10.53
N ALA A 102 -11.73 24.39 -11.46
CA ALA A 102 -11.87 22.95 -11.57
C ALA A 102 -10.59 22.25 -12.01
N SER A 103 -9.56 22.96 -12.50
CA SER A 103 -8.23 22.41 -12.83
C SER A 103 -7.22 22.46 -11.68
N LEU A 104 -7.51 23.22 -10.62
CA LEU A 104 -6.61 23.38 -9.47
C LEU A 104 -6.77 22.24 -8.46
N PRO A 105 -5.74 21.93 -7.65
CA PRO A 105 -5.87 21.04 -6.51
C PRO A 105 -6.99 21.51 -5.56
N GLY A 106 -7.80 20.58 -5.06
CA GLY A 106 -8.88 20.89 -4.14
C GLY A 106 -8.42 21.50 -2.82
N THR A 107 -7.12 21.35 -2.48
CA THR A 107 -6.46 22.01 -1.33
C THR A 107 -6.32 23.52 -1.49
N ASP A 108 -6.30 24.03 -2.72
CA ASP A 108 -6.03 25.44 -3.01
C ASP A 108 -7.33 26.24 -3.14
N LEU A 109 -8.45 25.54 -3.40
CA LEU A 109 -9.78 26.13 -3.54
C LEU A 109 -10.26 26.90 -2.29
N PRO A 110 -10.03 26.44 -1.05
CA PRO A 110 -10.38 27.23 0.14
C PRO A 110 -9.68 28.60 0.17
N SER A 111 -8.42 28.68 -0.23
CA SER A 111 -7.68 29.95 -0.29
C SER A 111 -8.28 30.89 -1.34
N LEU A 112 -8.70 30.36 -2.50
CA LEU A 112 -9.41 31.14 -3.53
C LEU A 112 -10.79 31.62 -3.06
N ALA A 113 -11.51 30.81 -2.29
CA ALA A 113 -12.81 31.20 -1.73
C ALA A 113 -12.69 32.39 -0.77
N LEU A 114 -11.54 32.55 -0.11
CA LEU A 114 -11.26 33.67 0.78
C LEU A 114 -10.79 34.94 0.05
N ALA A 115 -10.42 34.84 -1.23
CA ALA A 115 -9.83 35.96 -1.96
C ALA A 115 -10.84 37.07 -2.29
N CYS A 116 -12.07 36.71 -2.71
CA CYS A 116 -13.14 37.68 -2.94
C CYS A 116 -14.54 37.03 -2.93
N THR A 117 -15.58 37.87 -2.85
CA THR A 117 -16.98 37.41 -2.86
C THR A 117 -17.35 36.69 -4.15
N LYS A 118 -16.88 37.16 -5.32
CA LYS A 118 -17.16 36.49 -6.61
C LYS A 118 -16.62 35.06 -6.61
N PHE A 119 -15.38 34.85 -6.17
CA PHE A 119 -14.78 33.51 -6.13
C PHE A 119 -15.43 32.61 -5.09
N HIS A 120 -15.80 33.16 -3.92
CA HIS A 120 -16.59 32.44 -2.93
C HIS A 120 -17.88 31.87 -3.53
N HIS A 121 -18.65 32.67 -4.28
CA HIS A 121 -19.89 32.21 -4.93
C HIS A 121 -19.62 31.18 -6.03
N ILE A 122 -18.60 31.37 -6.87
CA ILE A 122 -18.26 30.41 -7.93
C ILE A 122 -17.88 29.06 -7.34
N LEU A 123 -17.14 29.04 -6.22
CA LEU A 123 -16.71 27.81 -5.56
C LEU A 123 -17.84 27.07 -4.82
N HIS A 124 -19.06 27.59 -4.77
CA HIS A 124 -20.24 26.81 -4.41
C HIS A 124 -20.76 25.92 -5.56
N THR A 125 -20.20 26.05 -6.77
CA THR A 125 -20.58 25.22 -7.91
C THR A 125 -20.10 23.78 -7.73
N ASP A 126 -21.04 22.84 -7.65
CA ASP A 126 -20.74 21.43 -7.37
C ASP A 126 -19.95 20.72 -8.47
N SER A 127 -20.01 21.19 -9.73
CA SER A 127 -19.23 20.60 -10.84
C SER A 127 -17.72 20.69 -10.61
N ILE A 128 -17.24 21.74 -9.94
CA ILE A 128 -15.84 21.91 -9.55
C ILE A 128 -15.44 20.77 -8.61
N TRP A 129 -16.17 20.63 -7.50
CA TRP A 129 -15.90 19.62 -6.47
C TRP A 129 -16.11 18.20 -6.97
N ARG A 130 -17.10 17.97 -7.85
CA ARG A 130 -17.32 16.71 -8.55
C ARG A 130 -16.08 16.27 -9.31
N ARG A 131 -15.45 17.20 -10.05
CA ARG A 131 -14.20 16.94 -10.76
C ARG A 131 -13.06 16.62 -9.80
N ARG A 132 -12.91 17.39 -8.72
CA ARG A 132 -11.88 17.14 -7.68
C ARG A 132 -12.04 15.77 -7.01
N CYS A 133 -13.25 15.39 -6.60
CA CYS A 133 -13.53 14.07 -6.03
C CYS A 133 -13.12 12.93 -6.98
N ARG A 134 -13.41 13.08 -8.28
CA ARG A 134 -13.05 12.09 -9.29
C ARG A 134 -11.55 12.02 -9.53
N GLU A 135 -10.88 13.16 -9.69
CA GLU A 135 -9.46 13.22 -10.05
C GLU A 135 -8.54 12.90 -8.87
N GLU A 136 -8.87 13.32 -7.65
CA GLU A 136 -7.99 13.17 -6.48
C GLU A 136 -8.28 11.92 -5.65
N PHE A 137 -9.53 11.44 -5.64
CA PHE A 137 -9.95 10.29 -4.83
C PHE A 137 -10.40 9.10 -5.68
N GLY A 138 -10.45 9.23 -7.00
CA GLY A 138 -10.96 8.18 -7.89
C GLY A 138 -12.47 7.90 -7.69
N PHE A 139 -13.22 8.85 -7.09
CA PHE A 139 -14.63 8.67 -6.81
C PHE A 139 -15.41 8.43 -8.10
N ARG A 140 -16.13 7.30 -8.16
CA ARG A 140 -17.02 6.95 -9.27
C ARG A 140 -18.47 7.13 -8.84
N GLU A 141 -19.24 7.78 -9.68
CA GLU A 141 -20.64 8.05 -9.42
C GLU A 141 -21.48 6.84 -9.79
N ASN A 142 -22.23 6.32 -8.82
CA ASN A 142 -23.35 5.45 -9.13
C ASN A 142 -24.64 6.28 -9.16
N LEU A 143 -25.45 6.09 -10.20
CA LEU A 143 -26.75 6.75 -10.37
C LEU A 143 -27.70 6.52 -9.17
N GLN A 144 -27.51 5.44 -8.41
CA GLN A 144 -28.28 5.11 -7.21
C GLN A 144 -27.80 5.88 -5.96
N ASP A 145 -26.49 6.17 -5.86
CA ASP A 145 -25.91 6.88 -4.71
C ASP A 145 -26.25 8.39 -4.76
N LEU A 146 -26.27 8.99 -5.95
CA LEU A 146 -26.58 10.42 -6.10
C LEU A 146 -28.07 10.76 -5.85
N LYS A 147 -28.98 9.84 -6.17
CA LYS A 147 -30.43 10.04 -5.99
C LYS A 147 -30.88 9.88 -4.54
N MET A 148 -30.11 9.17 -3.70
CA MET A 148 -30.46 8.90 -2.30
C MET A 148 -29.88 9.90 -1.30
N ILE A 149 -28.88 10.69 -1.67
CA ILE A 149 -28.09 11.48 -0.72
C ILE A 149 -28.19 12.97 -1.04
N GLY A 150 -28.70 13.76 -0.09
CA GLY A 150 -28.77 15.23 -0.16
C GLY A 150 -27.42 15.93 0.11
N MET A 151 -26.30 15.27 -0.17
CA MET A 151 -24.94 15.79 0.08
C MET A 151 -24.39 16.48 -1.17
N SER A 152 -23.85 17.68 -1.00
CA SER A 152 -23.09 18.36 -2.06
C SER A 152 -21.72 17.70 -2.29
N TYR A 153 -21.17 17.78 -3.49
CA TYR A 153 -19.81 17.29 -3.76
C TYR A 153 -18.75 18.02 -2.94
N ARG A 154 -19.01 19.29 -2.60
CA ARG A 154 -18.16 20.06 -1.67
C ARG A 154 -18.14 19.42 -0.28
N GLU A 155 -19.30 19.04 0.25
CA GLU A 155 -19.40 18.34 1.54
C GLU A 155 -18.73 16.97 1.47
N LEU A 156 -18.92 16.23 0.36
CA LEU A 156 -18.26 14.96 0.12
C LEU A 156 -16.73 15.09 0.16
N TYR A 157 -16.18 16.04 -0.62
CA TYR A 157 -14.75 16.31 -0.66
C TYR A 157 -14.21 16.65 0.73
N ALA A 158 -14.88 17.55 1.46
CA ALA A 158 -14.47 17.95 2.80
C ALA A 158 -14.46 16.78 3.81
N LYS A 159 -15.38 15.82 3.67
CA LYS A 159 -15.43 14.62 4.53
C LYS A 159 -14.43 13.55 4.13
N MET A 160 -14.04 13.48 2.85
CA MET A 160 -13.03 12.55 2.32
C MET A 160 -11.61 13.00 2.63
N PHE A 161 -11.36 14.32 2.59
CA PHE A 161 -10.04 14.91 2.72
C PHE A 161 -9.24 14.47 3.97
N PRO A 162 -9.83 14.34 5.18
CA PRO A 162 -9.12 13.83 6.36
C PRO A 162 -8.58 12.40 6.18
N TYR A 163 -9.22 11.59 5.33
CA TYR A 163 -8.89 10.18 5.12
C TYR A 163 -8.03 9.95 3.86
N ARG A 164 -7.57 11.01 3.17
CA ARG A 164 -6.73 10.86 1.97
C ARG A 164 -5.46 10.02 2.21
N ASN A 165 -4.86 10.17 3.40
CA ASN A 165 -3.60 9.51 3.76
C ASN A 165 -3.77 8.03 4.09
N ILE A 166 -4.99 7.52 4.30
CA ILE A 166 -5.24 6.10 4.56
C ILE A 166 -5.53 5.31 3.27
N LEU A 167 -5.77 5.99 2.13
CA LEU A 167 -6.07 5.32 0.87
C LEU A 167 -4.84 4.61 0.31
N GLY A 168 -5.04 3.42 -0.27
CA GLY A 168 -3.99 2.63 -0.90
C GLY A 168 -3.71 1.31 -0.21
N LEU A 169 -2.52 0.78 -0.47
CA LEU A 169 -2.11 -0.56 -0.06
C LEU A 169 -1.28 -0.53 1.22
N TRP A 170 -1.55 -1.49 2.11
CA TRP A 170 -1.00 -1.53 3.44
C TRP A 170 -0.70 -2.95 3.90
N GLN A 171 0.29 -3.07 4.77
CA GLN A 171 0.69 -4.31 5.43
C GLN A 171 0.49 -4.20 6.94
N LEU A 172 -0.12 -5.21 7.56
CA LEU A 172 -0.22 -5.29 9.02
C LEU A 172 1.17 -5.52 9.64
N ASP A 173 1.50 -4.78 10.70
CA ASP A 173 2.85 -4.79 11.28
C ASP A 173 3.20 -6.08 12.05
N HIS A 174 2.19 -6.84 12.48
CA HIS A 174 2.37 -8.02 13.34
C HIS A 174 1.70 -9.27 12.76
N GLY A 175 2.06 -10.43 13.34
CA GLY A 175 1.53 -11.73 12.95
C GLY A 175 1.93 -12.13 11.53
N TYR A 176 0.96 -12.56 10.72
CA TYR A 176 1.16 -13.05 9.36
C TYR A 176 1.34 -11.92 8.32
N ARG A 177 1.38 -10.65 8.76
CA ARG A 177 1.51 -9.46 7.91
C ARG A 177 0.43 -9.35 6.82
N THR A 178 -0.83 -9.41 7.24
CA THR A 178 -1.98 -9.39 6.32
C THR A 178 -2.00 -8.14 5.44
N LEU A 179 -2.33 -8.32 4.16
CA LEU A 179 -2.44 -7.23 3.18
C LEU A 179 -3.83 -6.57 3.28
N LEU A 180 -3.85 -5.24 3.23
CA LEU A 180 -5.06 -4.43 3.32
C LEU A 180 -5.06 -3.38 2.19
N ASN A 181 -6.13 -3.33 1.41
CA ASN A 181 -6.34 -2.32 0.37
C ASN A 181 -7.49 -1.39 0.78
N VAL A 182 -7.20 -0.11 1.01
CA VAL A 182 -8.18 0.89 1.43
C VAL A 182 -8.61 1.72 0.23
N VAL A 183 -9.89 1.62 -0.13
CA VAL A 183 -10.43 2.20 -1.36
C VAL A 183 -11.71 2.96 -1.09
N VAL A 184 -12.05 3.88 -2.00
CA VAL A 184 -13.34 4.58 -2.03
C VAL A 184 -14.32 3.74 -2.83
N ASP A 185 -15.45 3.42 -2.22
CA ASP A 185 -16.54 2.61 -2.78
C ASP A 185 -17.87 3.34 -2.51
N GLY A 186 -18.30 4.13 -3.50
CA GLY A 186 -19.42 5.06 -3.35
C GLY A 186 -19.19 6.01 -2.17
N LEU A 187 -20.19 6.15 -1.29
CA LEU A 187 -20.10 6.97 -0.07
C LEU A 187 -19.39 6.29 1.10
N CYS A 188 -18.59 5.28 0.83
CA CYS A 188 -17.83 4.57 1.85
C CYS A 188 -16.33 4.56 1.52
N ILE A 189 -15.49 4.63 2.54
CA ILE A 189 -14.08 4.23 2.45
C ILE A 189 -13.97 2.86 3.10
N THR A 190 -13.65 1.83 2.34
CA THR A 190 -13.61 0.45 2.82
C THR A 190 -12.19 -0.09 2.79
N GLY A 191 -11.73 -0.63 3.93
CA GLY A 191 -10.47 -1.36 4.03
C GLY A 191 -10.70 -2.84 3.76
N TRP A 192 -10.26 -3.33 2.59
CA TRP A 192 -10.40 -4.72 2.18
C TRP A 192 -9.16 -5.54 2.57
N THR A 193 -9.36 -6.48 3.48
CA THR A 193 -8.33 -7.46 3.84
C THR A 193 -8.21 -8.46 2.72
N CYS A 194 -7.04 -8.53 2.08
CA CYS A 194 -6.77 -9.45 0.99
C CYS A 194 -6.04 -10.67 1.55
N ARG A 195 -6.63 -11.85 1.37
CA ARG A 195 -6.09 -13.13 1.83
C ARG A 195 -5.90 -14.09 0.66
N PRO A 196 -4.83 -14.90 0.66
CA PRO A 196 -4.72 -16.01 -0.27
C PRO A 196 -5.95 -16.92 -0.14
N SER A 197 -6.37 -17.55 -1.23
CA SER A 197 -7.44 -18.55 -1.17
C SER A 197 -7.05 -19.69 -0.23
N LEU A 198 -8.02 -20.25 0.49
CA LEU A 198 -7.83 -21.47 1.31
C LEU A 198 -7.45 -22.70 0.47
N ASN A 199 -7.71 -22.64 -0.84
CA ASN A 199 -7.22 -23.65 -1.78
C ASN A 199 -5.70 -23.54 -1.88
N THR A 200 -5.02 -24.68 -1.73
CA THR A 200 -3.55 -24.79 -1.80
C THR A 200 -2.96 -24.46 -3.17
N HIS A 201 -3.79 -24.07 -4.15
CA HIS A 201 -3.36 -23.80 -5.52
C HIS A 201 -2.92 -22.34 -5.67
N VAL A 202 -1.69 -22.13 -6.16
CA VAL A 202 -1.09 -20.79 -6.28
C VAL A 202 -1.81 -19.86 -7.27
N ASP A 203 -2.51 -20.41 -8.28
CA ASP A 203 -3.24 -19.60 -9.29
C ASP A 203 -4.62 -19.11 -8.81
N GLY A 204 -5.02 -19.44 -7.57
CA GLY A 204 -6.31 -19.03 -7.02
C GLY A 204 -6.41 -17.50 -6.83
N PRO A 205 -7.58 -16.89 -7.11
CA PRO A 205 -7.78 -15.47 -6.84
C PRO A 205 -7.72 -15.19 -5.33
N MET A 206 -7.17 -14.02 -4.94
CA MET A 206 -7.21 -13.62 -3.53
C MET A 206 -8.64 -13.28 -3.11
N GLN A 207 -9.03 -13.72 -1.93
CA GLN A 207 -10.30 -13.36 -1.30
C GLN A 207 -10.17 -12.02 -0.58
N SER A 208 -11.11 -11.12 -0.82
CA SER A 208 -11.18 -9.81 -0.16
C SER A 208 -12.34 -9.77 0.83
N VAL A 209 -12.04 -9.50 2.11
CA VAL A 209 -13.05 -9.37 3.18
C VAL A 209 -12.93 -7.98 3.81
N PRO A 210 -14.03 -7.23 3.99
CA PRO A 210 -13.96 -5.90 4.58
C PRO A 210 -13.54 -5.99 6.05
N SER A 211 -12.56 -5.16 6.44
CA SER A 211 -12.04 -5.04 7.81
C SER A 211 -12.73 -3.90 8.58
N PHE A 212 -12.89 -2.76 7.90
CA PHE A 212 -13.58 -1.59 8.41
C PHE A 212 -14.21 -0.82 7.27
N ARG A 213 -15.15 0.07 7.62
CA ARG A 213 -15.82 0.96 6.68
C ARG A 213 -16.01 2.34 7.30
N ILE A 214 -15.73 3.40 6.54
CA ILE A 214 -16.02 4.78 6.94
C ILE A 214 -17.20 5.22 6.08
N ARG A 215 -18.36 5.45 6.70
CA ARG A 215 -19.56 5.90 5.98
C ARG A 215 -19.68 7.41 6.00
N LEU A 216 -19.97 7.98 4.84
CA LEU A 216 -20.22 9.40 4.65
C LEU A 216 -21.73 9.60 4.62
N THR A 217 -22.26 10.41 5.54
CA THR A 217 -23.70 10.68 5.67
C THR A 217 -23.96 12.18 5.59
N GLU A 218 -25.14 12.62 5.15
CA GLU A 218 -25.47 14.04 5.05
C GLU A 218 -25.49 14.71 6.44
N ARG A 219 -24.92 15.91 6.58
CA ARG A 219 -24.91 16.77 7.79
C ARG A 219 -24.21 16.20 9.04
N LYS A 220 -23.99 14.89 9.11
CA LYS A 220 -23.30 14.22 10.22
C LYS A 220 -21.83 13.98 9.87
N PRO A 221 -20.92 13.92 10.86
CA PRO A 221 -19.55 13.51 10.62
C PRO A 221 -19.49 12.08 10.08
N ALA A 222 -18.42 11.74 9.37
CA ALA A 222 -18.19 10.40 8.89
C ALA A 222 -18.13 9.39 10.06
N THR A 223 -18.79 8.25 9.92
CA THR A 223 -18.84 7.22 10.96
C THR A 223 -17.94 6.05 10.59
N VAL A 224 -17.02 5.68 11.48
CA VAL A 224 -16.13 4.52 11.31
C VAL A 224 -16.80 3.27 11.88
N GLU A 225 -16.87 2.19 11.10
CA GLU A 225 -17.49 0.91 11.44
C GLU A 225 -16.44 -0.21 11.42
N CYS A 226 -16.51 -1.07 12.44
CA CYS A 226 -15.79 -2.33 12.53
C CYS A 226 -16.53 -3.40 11.72
N MET A 227 -15.85 -4.09 10.80
CA MET A 227 -16.43 -5.22 10.06
C MET A 227 -15.86 -6.57 10.52
N GLU A 228 -15.07 -6.59 11.59
CA GLU A 228 -14.40 -7.78 12.11
C GLU A 228 -15.29 -8.56 13.08
N GLY A 229 -16.00 -9.56 12.56
CA GLY A 229 -16.94 -10.41 13.31
C GLY A 229 -18.09 -10.89 12.43
N LEU A 230 -19.08 -11.58 13.00
CA LEU A 230 -20.31 -11.98 12.30
C LEU A 230 -21.35 -10.85 12.23
N HIS A 231 -21.20 -9.81 13.06
CA HIS A 231 -22.16 -8.72 13.16
C HIS A 231 -21.45 -7.41 12.80
N SER A 232 -21.83 -6.81 11.67
CA SER A 232 -21.46 -5.44 11.32
C SER A 232 -22.16 -4.48 12.28
N ARG A 233 -21.48 -4.10 13.35
CA ARG A 233 -22.05 -3.19 14.34
C ARG A 233 -21.31 -1.85 14.26
N PRO A 234 -22.03 -0.71 14.28
CA PRO A 234 -21.42 0.60 14.32
C PRO A 234 -20.73 0.79 15.67
N HIS A 235 -19.44 0.49 15.72
CA HIS A 235 -18.60 0.68 16.90
C HIS A 235 -17.74 1.91 16.69
N HIS A 236 -17.68 2.78 17.70
CA HIS A 236 -16.80 3.95 17.69
C HIS A 236 -15.34 3.49 17.74
N ARG A 237 -14.74 3.28 16.56
CA ARG A 237 -13.30 3.09 16.44
C ARG A 237 -12.58 4.44 16.45
N HIS A 238 -11.45 4.49 17.13
CA HIS A 238 -10.51 5.61 16.99
C HIS A 238 -9.46 5.24 15.92
N MET A 239 -9.34 6.09 14.89
CA MET A 239 -8.36 5.94 13.83
C MET A 239 -7.32 7.04 13.96
N GLN A 240 -6.05 6.64 14.12
CA GLN A 240 -4.92 7.55 14.17
C GLN A 240 -4.10 7.40 12.90
N THR A 241 -3.90 8.51 12.19
CA THR A 241 -3.24 8.52 10.88
C THR A 241 -1.94 9.31 10.94
N GLN A 242 -0.84 8.66 10.54
CA GLN A 242 0.44 9.28 10.20
C GLN A 242 0.68 9.04 8.69
N LYS A 243 1.68 9.71 8.10
CA LYS A 243 1.92 9.68 6.65
C LYS A 243 2.03 8.25 6.09
N ASP A 244 2.84 7.41 6.72
CA ASP A 244 3.16 6.05 6.26
C ASP A 244 2.70 4.95 7.23
N ARG A 245 1.88 5.33 8.22
CA ARG A 245 1.39 4.41 9.25
C ARG A 245 0.02 4.84 9.74
N PHE A 246 -0.90 3.91 9.90
CA PHE A 246 -2.14 4.20 10.61
C PHE A 246 -2.52 3.06 11.55
N THR A 247 -3.22 3.42 12.62
CA THR A 247 -3.66 2.49 13.64
C THR A 247 -5.17 2.55 13.77
N ILE A 248 -5.80 1.38 13.81
CA ILE A 248 -7.20 1.24 14.15
C ILE A 248 -7.31 0.58 15.51
N GLN A 249 -8.04 1.23 16.42
CA GLN A 249 -8.35 0.70 17.75
C GLN A 249 -9.81 0.26 17.81
N CYS A 250 -10.06 -0.97 18.27
CA CYS A 250 -11.38 -1.54 18.49
C CYS A 250 -11.50 -2.05 19.93
N ILE A 251 -12.68 -1.99 20.55
CA ILE A 251 -12.86 -2.46 21.93
C ILE A 251 -13.02 -3.99 21.90
N LYS A 252 -12.24 -4.74 22.71
CA LYS A 252 -12.24 -6.23 22.70
C LYS A 252 -13.59 -6.87 23.02
N THR A 253 -14.46 -6.20 23.77
CA THR A 253 -15.82 -6.67 24.06
C THR A 253 -16.69 -6.78 22.81
N ASP A 254 -16.31 -6.11 21.72
CA ASP A 254 -17.02 -6.16 20.44
C ASP A 254 -16.65 -7.41 19.63
N HIS A 255 -15.56 -8.10 19.98
CA HIS A 255 -15.03 -9.28 19.28
C HIS A 255 -15.39 -10.65 19.94
N ARG A 256 -16.01 -10.68 21.12
CA ARG A 256 -16.52 -11.89 21.82
C ARG A 256 -18.04 -11.78 22.01
N LYS A 257 -18.89 -12.82 21.97
CA LYS A 257 -18.81 -14.28 21.81
C LYS A 257 -20.24 -14.71 21.47
N ASP A 258 -20.50 -15.36 20.33
CA ASP A 258 -21.63 -16.29 20.20
C ASP A 258 -21.33 -17.36 19.13
N SER A 259 -21.40 -18.61 19.60
CA SER A 259 -21.32 -19.92 18.94
C SER A 259 -19.96 -20.66 18.87
N PRO A 260 -19.89 -21.89 19.42
CA PRO A 260 -18.80 -22.86 19.26
C PRO A 260 -18.89 -23.65 17.93
N THR A 261 -19.63 -23.13 16.94
CA THR A 261 -20.03 -23.88 15.73
C THR A 261 -19.49 -23.24 14.46
N ARG A 262 -18.30 -22.63 14.52
CA ARG A 262 -17.46 -22.63 13.33
C ARG A 262 -16.84 -24.02 13.24
N PRO A 263 -16.90 -24.70 12.08
CA PRO A 263 -15.94 -25.76 11.78
C PRO A 263 -14.54 -25.22 12.08
N TRP A 264 -13.62 -26.12 12.37
CA TRP A 264 -12.26 -25.88 12.81
C TRP A 264 -11.41 -25.09 11.78
N ASP A 265 -11.79 -23.84 11.53
CA ASP A 265 -11.15 -22.95 10.57
C ASP A 265 -10.01 -22.25 11.28
N GLU A 266 -8.82 -22.79 11.04
CA GLU A 266 -7.55 -22.10 10.84
C GLU A 266 -7.07 -21.06 11.88
N ARG A 267 -7.68 -20.97 13.06
CA ARG A 267 -6.96 -20.55 14.26
C ARG A 267 -6.23 -21.77 14.81
N GLY A 268 -5.23 -22.21 14.06
CA GLY A 268 -4.17 -23.07 14.57
C GLY A 268 -3.61 -22.45 15.85
N ARG A 269 -3.48 -23.28 16.88
CA ARG A 269 -3.11 -22.92 18.25
C ARG A 269 -1.91 -21.96 18.27
N VAL A 270 -2.17 -20.70 18.60
CA VAL A 270 -1.22 -19.91 19.38
C VAL A 270 -2.01 -19.40 20.56
N LEU A 271 -1.85 -20.05 21.72
CA LEU A 271 -2.10 -19.38 22.99
C LEU A 271 -1.09 -18.22 23.05
N VAL A 272 -1.42 -17.09 22.43
CA VAL A 272 -0.81 -15.83 22.86
C VAL A 272 -1.50 -15.50 24.17
N GLN A 273 -0.70 -15.63 25.21
CA GLN A 273 -0.98 -15.23 26.58
C GLN A 273 -1.79 -13.93 26.61
N GLU A 274 -2.87 -13.95 27.38
CA GLU A 274 -3.81 -12.85 27.58
C GLU A 274 -3.06 -11.60 28.04
N ASP A 275 -2.91 -10.63 27.15
CA ASP A 275 -2.54 -9.28 27.53
C ASP A 275 -3.83 -8.54 27.94
N GLY A 276 -3.86 -8.05 29.18
CA GLY A 276 -5.00 -7.38 29.83
C GLY A 276 -5.45 -6.06 29.19
N GLN A 277 -5.14 -5.81 27.91
CA GLN A 277 -5.57 -4.63 27.17
C GLN A 277 -7.05 -4.73 26.81
N GLN A 278 -7.81 -3.64 27.01
CA GLN A 278 -9.23 -3.53 26.69
C GLN A 278 -9.51 -3.37 25.17
N TYR A 279 -8.49 -3.12 24.36
CA TYR A 279 -8.59 -2.80 22.94
C TYR A 279 -7.77 -3.76 22.06
N ASP A 280 -8.28 -4.09 20.88
CA ASP A 280 -7.53 -4.67 19.77
C ASP A 280 -7.00 -3.52 18.89
N CYS A 281 -5.68 -3.39 18.83
CA CYS A 281 -4.98 -2.33 18.09
C CYS A 281 -4.30 -2.91 16.84
N LEU A 282 -4.81 -2.57 15.67
CA LEU A 282 -4.24 -2.98 14.39
C LEU A 282 -3.44 -1.83 13.79
N THR A 283 -2.11 -1.99 13.73
CA THR A 283 -1.19 -1.02 13.12
C THR A 283 -0.79 -1.48 11.73
N TYR A 284 -0.97 -0.60 10.75
CA TYR A 284 -0.68 -0.83 9.34
C TYR A 284 0.44 0.08 8.85
N ARG A 285 1.34 -0.45 8.02
CA ARG A 285 2.42 0.28 7.34
C ARG A 285 2.12 0.39 5.86
N ARG A 286 2.46 1.53 5.26
CA ARG A 286 2.20 1.79 3.85
C ARG A 286 3.04 0.87 2.97
N LEU A 287 2.42 0.34 1.92
CA LEU A 287 3.05 -0.49 0.91
C LEU A 287 2.75 0.08 -0.47
N TYR A 288 3.73 -0.02 -1.37
CA TYR A 288 3.57 0.38 -2.76
C TYR A 288 3.87 -0.80 -3.68
N LEU A 289 3.19 -0.84 -4.83
CA LEU A 289 3.55 -1.73 -5.93
C LEU A 289 4.84 -1.23 -6.60
N PRO A 290 5.67 -2.16 -7.08
CA PRO A 290 6.92 -1.83 -7.75
C PRO A 290 6.67 -1.06 -9.06
N PRO A 291 7.50 -0.05 -9.37
CA PRO A 291 7.43 0.62 -10.66
C PRO A 291 7.83 -0.34 -11.78
N ARG A 292 7.26 -0.16 -12.98
CA ARG A 292 7.61 -0.94 -14.17
C ARG A 292 8.65 -0.20 -15.00
N HIS A 293 9.69 -0.91 -15.43
CA HIS A 293 10.65 -0.45 -16.42
C HIS A 293 10.49 -1.24 -17.74
N PRO A 294 10.77 -0.65 -18.92
CA PRO A 294 10.74 -1.36 -20.20
C PRO A 294 11.69 -2.56 -20.26
N ASP A 295 12.82 -2.49 -19.55
CA ASP A 295 13.86 -3.53 -19.52
C ASP A 295 13.58 -4.64 -18.50
N ASP A 296 12.46 -4.57 -17.77
CA ASP A 296 12.09 -5.60 -16.80
C ASP A 296 11.78 -6.92 -17.52
N LEU A 297 12.31 -8.04 -17.01
CA LEU A 297 12.11 -9.37 -17.60
C LEU A 297 10.63 -9.76 -17.71
N ILE A 298 9.83 -9.36 -16.71
CA ILE A 298 8.38 -9.51 -16.66
C ILE A 298 7.80 -8.33 -15.90
N ARG A 299 6.48 -8.11 -16.00
CA ARG A 299 5.83 -7.07 -15.20
C ARG A 299 6.09 -7.28 -13.69
N PRO A 300 6.65 -6.34 -12.94
CA PRO A 300 6.84 -6.52 -11.50
C PRO A 300 5.48 -6.50 -10.77
N GLY A 301 5.43 -6.98 -9.53
CA GLY A 301 4.17 -7.04 -8.77
C GLY A 301 4.13 -8.09 -7.67
N LEU A 302 2.93 -8.40 -7.19
CA LEU A 302 2.69 -9.40 -6.16
C LEU A 302 2.50 -10.79 -6.75
N PHE A 303 3.09 -11.79 -6.10
CA PHE A 303 3.00 -13.20 -6.46
C PHE A 303 2.69 -14.03 -5.21
N GLN A 304 1.84 -15.04 -5.37
CA GLN A 304 1.53 -16.04 -4.37
C GLN A 304 2.47 -17.22 -4.54
N GLY A 305 3.04 -17.71 -3.44
CA GLY A 305 3.91 -18.89 -3.47
C GLY A 305 3.68 -19.79 -2.26
N GLN A 306 3.79 -21.10 -2.48
CA GLN A 306 3.55 -22.10 -1.45
C GLN A 306 4.85 -22.43 -0.68
N TYR A 307 5.14 -21.62 0.33
CA TYR A 307 6.35 -21.72 1.14
C TYR A 307 6.17 -22.58 2.41
N ASP A 308 5.09 -22.37 3.17
CA ASP A 308 4.89 -22.99 4.49
C ASP A 308 3.92 -24.16 4.45
N ALA A 309 3.99 -25.01 5.49
CA ALA A 309 3.19 -26.22 5.55
C ALA A 309 1.67 -25.97 5.57
N TYR A 310 1.27 -24.77 6.02
CA TYR A 310 -0.10 -24.46 6.39
C TYR A 310 -0.72 -23.30 5.59
N ARG A 311 0.06 -22.43 4.92
CA ARG A 311 -0.47 -21.22 4.26
C ARG A 311 0.37 -20.73 3.07
N LEU A 312 -0.32 -20.19 2.06
CA LEU A 312 0.27 -19.47 0.92
C LEU A 312 0.90 -18.14 1.37
N THR A 313 2.12 -17.89 0.93
CA THR A 313 2.84 -16.64 1.17
C THR A 313 2.69 -15.69 -0.01
N ILE A 314 2.80 -14.39 0.22
CA ILE A 314 2.83 -13.38 -0.85
C ILE A 314 4.21 -12.76 -0.88
N ALA A 315 4.84 -12.75 -2.04
CA ALA A 315 6.10 -12.08 -2.32
C ALA A 315 5.89 -10.99 -3.37
N MET A 316 6.60 -9.89 -3.24
CA MET A 316 6.63 -8.80 -4.19
C MET A 316 7.91 -8.88 -5.01
N LEU A 317 7.79 -9.11 -6.32
CA LEU A 317 8.90 -9.10 -7.25
C LEU A 317 9.12 -7.67 -7.78
N SER A 318 10.35 -7.18 -7.66
CA SER A 318 10.78 -5.85 -8.09
C SER A 318 12.15 -5.92 -8.77
N PHE A 319 12.42 -5.02 -9.71
CA PHE A 319 13.68 -4.98 -10.48
C PHE A 319 14.53 -3.78 -10.06
N HIS A 320 15.84 -3.99 -9.95
CA HIS A 320 16.83 -3.04 -9.43
C HIS A 320 18.11 -3.10 -10.29
N GLY A 321 17.97 -2.79 -11.58
CA GLY A 321 19.06 -2.84 -12.55
C GLY A 321 19.57 -4.26 -12.80
N LYS A 322 20.73 -4.62 -12.24
CA LYS A 322 21.36 -5.94 -12.43
C LYS A 322 20.74 -7.07 -11.59
N TYR A 323 19.82 -6.71 -10.68
CA TYR A 323 19.23 -7.62 -9.72
C TYR A 323 17.71 -7.53 -9.76
N ALA A 324 17.02 -8.65 -9.57
CA ALA A 324 15.62 -8.66 -9.18
C ALA A 324 15.49 -9.14 -7.73
N ARG A 325 14.52 -8.58 -7.01
CA ARG A 325 14.28 -8.86 -5.60
C ARG A 325 12.84 -9.28 -5.37
N GLY A 326 12.67 -10.48 -4.82
CA GLY A 326 11.42 -10.99 -4.26
C GLY A 326 11.36 -10.71 -2.75
N THR A 327 10.60 -9.70 -2.34
CA THR A 327 10.42 -9.32 -0.93
C THR A 327 9.15 -9.93 -0.37
N LYS A 328 9.23 -10.68 0.73
CA LYS A 328 8.04 -11.28 1.35
C LYS A 328 7.14 -10.22 1.98
N ILE A 329 5.89 -10.19 1.55
CA ILE A 329 4.85 -9.30 2.05
C ILE A 329 3.95 -10.01 3.07
N MET A 330 3.66 -11.29 2.87
CA MET A 330 2.78 -12.04 3.77
C MET A 330 3.44 -13.37 4.20
N GLY A 331 3.49 -13.61 5.51
CA GLY A 331 3.95 -14.88 6.09
C GLY A 331 4.53 -14.77 7.51
N ILE A 332 4.95 -15.92 8.07
CA ILE A 332 5.32 -16.06 9.49
C ILE A 332 6.76 -15.60 9.78
N THR A 333 7.68 -15.76 8.84
CA THR A 333 9.09 -15.39 8.99
C THR A 333 9.32 -13.90 8.69
N LYS A 334 10.11 -13.23 9.55
CA LYS A 334 10.35 -11.77 9.46
C LYS A 334 11.16 -11.34 8.24
N THR A 335 12.09 -12.17 7.77
CA THR A 335 13.05 -11.76 6.73
C THR A 335 13.18 -12.87 5.70
N LEU A 336 12.56 -12.65 4.55
CA LEU A 336 12.68 -13.50 3.38
C LEU A 336 12.84 -12.59 2.16
N ALA A 337 14.05 -12.61 1.61
CA ALA A 337 14.39 -11.89 0.40
C ALA A 337 15.01 -12.88 -0.58
N LEU A 338 14.34 -13.07 -1.71
CA LEU A 338 14.89 -13.75 -2.87
C LEU A 338 15.63 -12.72 -3.72
N GLU A 339 16.92 -12.88 -3.92
CA GLU A 339 17.73 -12.06 -4.80
C GLU A 339 18.07 -12.85 -6.06
N ILE A 340 17.85 -12.27 -7.23
CA ILE A 340 18.02 -12.93 -8.52
C ILE A 340 19.06 -12.13 -9.29
N HIS A 341 20.17 -12.77 -9.66
CA HIS A 341 21.26 -12.12 -10.36
C HIS A 341 21.02 -12.20 -11.86
N LEU A 342 20.51 -11.12 -12.45
CA LEU A 342 20.09 -11.08 -13.86
C LEU A 342 21.27 -11.22 -14.83
N MET A 343 22.48 -10.95 -14.37
CA MET A 343 23.73 -11.14 -15.15
C MET A 343 24.27 -12.57 -15.08
N ARG A 344 23.73 -13.43 -14.21
CA ARG A 344 24.21 -14.80 -13.98
C ARG A 344 23.21 -15.81 -14.54
N ARG A 345 23.13 -15.84 -15.87
CA ARG A 345 22.22 -16.71 -16.60
C ARG A 345 22.75 -18.15 -16.66
N ILE A 346 21.86 -19.11 -16.40
CA ILE A 346 22.17 -20.54 -16.50
C ILE A 346 21.70 -21.04 -17.88
N GLN A 347 22.60 -21.69 -18.62
CA GLN A 347 22.30 -22.19 -19.96
C GLN A 347 21.33 -23.37 -19.91
N LEU A 348 20.35 -23.35 -20.81
CA LEU A 348 19.18 -24.22 -20.79
C LEU A 348 19.25 -25.42 -21.75
N ARG A 349 20.41 -25.71 -22.38
CA ARG A 349 20.64 -26.74 -23.44
C ARG A 349 19.56 -27.85 -23.47
N ASP A 350 18.54 -27.66 -24.31
CA ASP A 350 17.35 -28.52 -24.51
C ASP A 350 16.59 -29.02 -23.27
N GLY A 351 16.79 -28.38 -22.11
CA GLY A 351 16.22 -28.77 -20.82
C GLY A 351 16.92 -29.94 -20.14
N GLU A 352 18.03 -30.45 -20.70
CA GLU A 352 18.74 -31.62 -20.17
C GLU A 352 19.32 -31.38 -18.77
N ILE A 353 19.75 -30.15 -18.50
CA ILE A 353 20.34 -29.73 -17.21
C ILE A 353 19.43 -30.03 -16.01
N PHE A 354 18.12 -30.05 -16.22
CA PHE A 354 17.17 -30.35 -15.15
C PHE A 354 17.02 -31.84 -14.85
N ARG A 355 17.44 -32.74 -15.76
CA ARG A 355 17.32 -34.19 -15.52
C ARG A 355 18.30 -34.67 -14.45
N ASN A 356 19.44 -33.98 -14.30
CA ASN A 356 20.49 -34.33 -13.37
C ASN A 356 20.69 -33.26 -12.30
N PHE A 357 20.17 -33.51 -11.09
CA PHE A 357 20.31 -32.58 -9.97
C PHE A 357 21.78 -32.28 -9.61
N ASN A 358 22.69 -33.26 -9.74
CA ASN A 358 24.08 -33.07 -9.36
C ASN A 358 24.78 -32.10 -10.31
N GLU A 359 24.50 -32.20 -11.61
CA GLU A 359 25.02 -31.28 -12.62
C GLU A 359 24.51 -29.86 -12.40
N LEU A 360 23.19 -29.69 -12.19
CA LEU A 360 22.60 -28.39 -11.85
C LEU A 360 23.22 -27.81 -10.58
N SER A 361 23.41 -28.63 -9.56
CA SER A 361 24.01 -28.21 -8.27
C SER A 361 25.45 -27.75 -8.44
N LEU A 362 26.26 -28.45 -9.25
CA LEU A 362 27.64 -28.06 -9.53
C LEU A 362 27.72 -26.69 -10.22
N VAL A 363 26.93 -26.48 -11.27
CA VAL A 363 26.90 -25.19 -12.00
C VAL A 363 26.53 -24.03 -11.07
N VAL A 364 25.50 -24.21 -10.25
CA VAL A 364 25.05 -23.17 -9.32
C VAL A 364 26.09 -22.90 -8.24
N ARG A 365 26.75 -23.93 -7.70
CA ARG A 365 27.84 -23.74 -6.72
C ARG A 365 29.03 -23.01 -7.32
N GLU A 366 29.39 -23.29 -8.56
CA GLU A 366 30.47 -22.58 -9.25
C GLU A 366 30.13 -21.09 -9.41
N ILE A 367 28.89 -20.77 -9.81
CA ILE A 367 28.41 -19.39 -9.90
C ILE A 367 28.39 -18.72 -8.52
N ASP A 368 27.91 -19.42 -7.48
CA ASP A 368 27.88 -18.93 -6.09
C ASP A 368 29.28 -18.55 -5.60
N GLU A 369 30.27 -19.42 -5.82
CA GLU A 369 31.67 -19.16 -5.48
C GLU A 369 32.24 -17.96 -6.27
N GLN A 370 31.92 -17.81 -7.55
CA GLN A 370 32.31 -16.64 -8.35
C GLN A 370 31.69 -15.34 -7.78
N VAL A 371 30.40 -15.35 -7.49
CA VAL A 371 29.68 -14.19 -6.93
C VAL A 371 30.24 -13.80 -5.56
N ILE A 372 30.56 -14.77 -4.70
CA ILE A 372 31.17 -14.50 -3.39
C ILE A 372 32.56 -13.88 -3.54
N ARG A 373 33.40 -14.41 -4.44
CA ARG A 373 34.74 -13.86 -4.71
C ARG A 373 34.68 -12.41 -5.20
N GLU A 374 33.80 -12.13 -6.15
CA GLU A 374 33.63 -10.77 -6.70
C GLU A 374 33.11 -9.77 -5.65
N GLN A 375 32.20 -10.21 -4.77
CA GLN A 375 31.69 -9.37 -3.68
C GLN A 375 32.76 -9.07 -2.64
N GLN A 376 33.63 -10.03 -2.32
CA GLN A 376 34.77 -9.81 -1.42
C GLN A 376 35.77 -8.82 -2.01
N GLN A 377 36.13 -8.96 -3.29
CA GLN A 377 37.04 -8.03 -3.97
C GLN A 377 36.52 -6.59 -4.00
N GLN A 378 35.23 -6.38 -4.28
CA GLN A 378 34.63 -5.03 -4.25
C GLN A 378 34.61 -4.42 -2.84
N GLN A 379 34.56 -5.24 -1.80
CA GLN A 379 34.57 -4.77 -0.42
C GLN A 379 35.99 -4.41 0.07
N GLU A 380 37.02 -5.08 -0.47
CA GLU A 380 38.42 -4.78 -0.20
C GLU A 380 38.88 -3.52 -0.95
N ASP A 381 38.50 -3.36 -2.22
CA ASP A 381 38.86 -2.22 -3.08
C ASP A 381 38.12 -0.91 -2.71
N GLY A 382 36.97 -1.02 -2.04
CA GLY A 382 36.21 0.14 -1.53
C GLY A 382 36.86 0.89 -0.35
N THR A 383 38.04 0.44 0.12
CA THR A 383 38.77 1.10 1.22
C THR A 383 39.88 2.03 0.73
N GLU A 384 40.30 1.93 -0.54
CA GLU A 384 41.35 2.78 -1.11
C GLU A 384 41.02 3.23 -2.54
N GLU A 385 40.08 4.16 -2.75
CA GLU A 385 40.12 5.01 -3.95
C GLU A 385 39.25 6.28 -3.82
N SER A 386 39.80 7.26 -3.11
CA SER A 386 39.55 8.68 -3.38
C SER A 386 40.71 9.20 -4.22
N GLN A 387 40.78 8.83 -5.50
CA GLN A 387 41.36 9.66 -6.55
C GLN A 387 41.07 9.02 -7.91
N GLY A 388 40.41 9.81 -8.76
CA GLY A 388 39.79 9.31 -9.98
C GLY A 388 40.77 8.75 -10.99
N HIS A 389 40.48 7.56 -11.46
CA HIS A 389 40.70 7.18 -12.84
C HIS A 389 39.44 6.47 -13.37
N GLY A 390 38.93 6.97 -14.49
CA GLY A 390 37.75 6.43 -15.16
C GLY A 390 38.00 4.99 -15.58
N TRP A 391 37.12 4.10 -15.11
CA TRP A 391 37.07 2.70 -15.51
C TRP A 391 36.84 2.62 -17.03
N GLN A 392 37.90 2.38 -17.78
CA GLN A 392 37.80 1.94 -19.16
C GLN A 392 37.28 0.49 -19.16
N SER A 393 36.09 0.32 -19.71
CA SER A 393 35.45 -0.97 -19.93
C SER A 393 36.27 -1.83 -20.91
N PRO A 394 36.37 -3.16 -20.72
CA PRO A 394 36.68 -4.03 -21.85
C PRO A 394 35.56 -3.90 -22.87
N ALA A 395 35.93 -3.58 -24.11
CA ALA A 395 35.05 -3.21 -25.20
C ALA A 395 33.82 -4.14 -25.33
N LEU A 396 32.65 -3.50 -25.32
CA LEU A 396 31.45 -4.01 -25.99
C LEU A 396 31.82 -4.38 -27.43
N PRO A 397 31.42 -5.55 -27.95
CA PRO A 397 31.33 -5.70 -29.39
C PRO A 397 30.32 -4.65 -29.87
N SER A 398 30.80 -3.73 -30.70
CA SER A 398 30.01 -2.75 -31.43
C SER A 398 28.72 -3.37 -31.96
N VAL A 399 27.59 -3.05 -31.32
CA VAL A 399 26.26 -3.28 -31.89
C VAL A 399 26.13 -2.29 -33.04
N GLY A 400 26.48 -2.77 -34.23
CA GLY A 400 26.12 -2.09 -35.47
C GLY A 400 24.61 -1.94 -35.52
N GLU A 401 24.16 -0.77 -35.97
CA GLU A 401 22.78 -0.46 -36.30
C GLU A 401 22.16 -1.59 -37.11
N SER A 402 21.31 -2.38 -36.45
CA SER A 402 20.33 -3.23 -37.09
C SER A 402 19.19 -3.40 -36.11
N GLY A 403 18.07 -2.74 -36.42
CA GLY A 403 16.79 -3.01 -35.79
C GLY A 403 16.41 -4.47 -36.03
N ALA A 404 16.83 -5.34 -35.15
CA ALA A 404 16.35 -6.70 -35.01
C ALA A 404 16.09 -6.90 -33.52
N ALA A 405 14.82 -7.09 -33.17
CA ALA A 405 14.42 -7.54 -31.84
C ALA A 405 15.30 -8.75 -31.47
N ALA A 406 15.88 -8.74 -30.27
CA ALA A 406 16.55 -9.92 -29.72
C ALA A 406 15.64 -11.14 -29.94
N PRO A 407 16.14 -12.26 -30.48
CA PRO A 407 15.30 -13.40 -30.78
C PRO A 407 14.62 -13.83 -29.48
N GLU A 408 13.28 -13.86 -29.48
CA GLU A 408 12.53 -14.47 -28.38
C GLU A 408 13.01 -15.93 -28.29
N GLU A 409 13.82 -16.22 -27.29
CA GLU A 409 14.33 -17.57 -27.10
C GLU A 409 13.15 -18.51 -26.86
N GLN A 410 13.12 -19.57 -27.67
CA GLN A 410 12.04 -20.55 -27.62
C GLN A 410 12.03 -21.22 -26.23
N PRO A 411 10.84 -21.38 -25.61
CA PRO A 411 10.72 -22.09 -24.35
C PRO A 411 11.28 -23.51 -24.46
N VAL A 412 12.11 -23.92 -23.50
CA VAL A 412 12.65 -25.29 -23.42
C VAL A 412 11.79 -26.15 -22.50
N PRO A 413 11.77 -27.49 -22.67
CA PRO A 413 11.13 -28.38 -21.72
C PRO A 413 11.70 -28.24 -20.30
N PHE A 414 10.82 -28.15 -19.32
CA PHE A 414 11.16 -28.14 -17.90
C PHE A 414 10.63 -29.41 -17.23
N VAL A 415 11.53 -30.10 -16.53
CA VAL A 415 11.23 -31.24 -15.67
C VAL A 415 11.84 -30.95 -14.31
N LEU A 416 11.13 -31.28 -13.22
CA LEU A 416 11.68 -31.10 -11.89
C LEU A 416 12.83 -32.11 -11.67
N PRO A 417 14.03 -31.69 -11.22
CA PRO A 417 15.14 -32.61 -11.03
C PRO A 417 14.83 -33.73 -10.04
N VAL A 418 15.36 -34.92 -10.32
CA VAL A 418 15.12 -36.11 -9.49
C VAL A 418 15.57 -35.85 -8.05
N GLY A 419 14.67 -36.12 -7.10
CA GLY A 419 14.91 -35.90 -5.67
C GLY A 419 14.62 -34.48 -5.18
N VAL A 420 14.19 -33.55 -6.06
CA VAL A 420 13.63 -32.25 -5.65
C VAL A 420 12.14 -32.41 -5.39
N HIS A 421 11.70 -31.96 -4.22
CA HIS A 421 10.31 -32.00 -3.81
C HIS A 421 9.59 -30.71 -4.22
N SER A 422 8.32 -30.84 -4.60
CA SER A 422 7.41 -29.70 -4.69
C SER A 422 6.04 -30.06 -4.14
N ARG A 423 5.34 -29.07 -3.59
CA ARG A 423 3.94 -29.22 -3.20
C ARG A 423 3.00 -29.05 -4.37
N ASP A 424 3.29 -28.10 -5.24
CA ASP A 424 2.55 -27.91 -6.48
C ASP A 424 2.99 -28.97 -7.48
N GLN A 425 2.04 -29.76 -7.97
CA GLN A 425 2.29 -30.73 -9.04
C GLN A 425 1.96 -30.17 -10.43
N ASN A 426 1.26 -29.03 -10.47
CA ASN A 426 0.73 -28.39 -11.67
C ASN A 426 1.59 -27.21 -12.16
N PHE A 427 2.92 -27.31 -12.03
CA PHE A 427 3.80 -26.28 -12.58
C PHE A 427 3.92 -26.39 -14.12
N PRO A 428 4.19 -25.28 -14.82
CA PRO A 428 4.43 -25.28 -16.26
C PRO A 428 5.56 -26.22 -16.66
N ARG A 429 5.41 -26.89 -17.81
CA ARG A 429 6.36 -27.90 -18.31
C ARG A 429 7.37 -27.33 -19.31
N THR A 430 7.41 -26.01 -19.45
CA THR A 430 8.35 -25.30 -20.31
C THR A 430 8.82 -24.03 -19.61
N CYS A 431 10.11 -23.72 -19.67
CA CYS A 431 10.68 -22.48 -19.12
C CYS A 431 11.39 -21.65 -20.19
N ARG A 432 11.43 -20.32 -19.99
CA ARG A 432 12.05 -19.35 -20.90
C ARG A 432 13.48 -19.04 -20.49
N LEU A 433 13.69 -18.73 -19.21
CA LEU A 433 14.95 -18.23 -18.69
C LEU A 433 15.27 -18.83 -17.33
N CYS A 434 16.56 -19.04 -17.06
CA CYS A 434 17.06 -19.43 -15.75
C CYS A 434 18.21 -18.53 -15.31
N PHE A 435 18.16 -18.13 -14.05
CA PHE A 435 19.17 -17.29 -13.42
C PHE A 435 19.60 -17.88 -12.09
N TYR A 436 20.84 -17.63 -11.72
CA TYR A 436 21.29 -17.84 -10.36
C TYR A 436 20.55 -16.89 -9.41
N GLY A 437 20.09 -17.44 -8.28
CA GLY A 437 19.46 -16.65 -7.24
C GLY A 437 19.84 -17.14 -5.85
N VAL A 438 19.74 -16.24 -4.89
CA VAL A 438 20.05 -16.49 -3.50
C VAL A 438 18.85 -16.12 -2.66
N HIS A 439 18.45 -17.05 -1.82
CA HIS A 439 17.34 -16.83 -0.93
C HIS A 439 17.85 -16.63 0.49
N MET A 440 17.61 -15.45 1.04
CA MET A 440 18.03 -15.07 2.38
C MET A 440 16.92 -15.39 3.38
N VAL A 441 17.20 -16.26 4.35
CA VAL A 441 16.23 -16.61 5.40
C VAL A 441 16.79 -16.25 6.77
N THR A 442 16.05 -15.46 7.53
CA THR A 442 16.30 -15.28 8.97
C THR A 442 15.31 -16.13 9.76
N PHE A 443 15.82 -17.17 10.42
CA PHE A 443 15.03 -18.02 11.31
C PHE A 443 14.89 -17.36 12.70
N HIS A 444 13.81 -17.69 13.41
CA HIS A 444 13.55 -17.14 14.74
C HIS A 444 14.70 -17.56 15.70
N GLY A 445 15.39 -16.57 16.29
CA GLY A 445 16.52 -16.80 17.20
C GLY A 445 17.91 -16.75 16.54
N PHE A 446 18.01 -16.58 15.22
CA PHE A 446 19.28 -16.34 14.53
C PHE A 446 19.53 -14.84 14.36
N THR A 447 20.75 -14.40 14.68
CA THR A 447 21.18 -13.00 14.55
C THR A 447 21.55 -12.60 13.12
N TYR A 448 21.85 -13.57 12.25
CA TYR A 448 22.27 -13.33 10.86
C TYR A 448 21.43 -14.11 9.85
N PRO A 449 21.08 -13.52 8.69
CA PRO A 449 20.36 -14.21 7.63
C PRO A 449 21.26 -15.27 6.98
N ARG A 450 20.73 -16.49 6.80
CA ARG A 450 21.43 -17.56 6.09
C ARG A 450 21.16 -17.46 4.59
N ARG A 451 22.22 -17.59 3.79
CA ARG A 451 22.19 -17.64 2.32
C ARG A 451 21.86 -19.05 1.86
N PHE A 452 20.90 -19.19 0.95
CA PHE A 452 20.58 -20.44 0.29
C PHE A 452 20.63 -20.24 -1.24
N PRO A 453 21.72 -20.64 -1.91
CA PRO A 453 21.83 -20.52 -3.35
C PRO A 453 20.87 -21.49 -4.05
N GLY A 454 20.44 -21.09 -5.24
CA GLY A 454 19.43 -21.80 -6.00
C GLY A 454 19.26 -21.27 -7.42
N VAL A 455 18.22 -21.79 -8.06
CA VAL A 455 17.91 -21.49 -9.46
C VAL A 455 16.56 -20.79 -9.51
N PHE A 456 16.55 -19.57 -10.00
CA PHE A 456 15.34 -18.88 -10.43
C PHE A 456 14.97 -19.34 -11.84
N ILE A 457 13.70 -19.68 -12.04
CA ILE A 457 13.17 -20.22 -13.28
C ILE A 457 11.99 -19.35 -13.70
N LEU A 458 12.07 -18.74 -14.87
CA LEU A 458 10.96 -18.01 -15.47
C LEU A 458 10.19 -18.92 -16.42
N PHE A 459 8.90 -19.13 -16.16
CA PHE A 459 8.04 -19.92 -17.04
C PHE A 459 7.34 -19.02 -18.06
N ASP A 460 6.64 -18.00 -17.59
CA ASP A 460 5.88 -17.04 -18.41
C ASP A 460 5.72 -15.69 -17.68
N GLU A 461 4.87 -14.81 -18.20
CA GLU A 461 4.61 -13.49 -17.60
C GLU A 461 4.00 -13.53 -16.19
N ASN A 462 3.39 -14.63 -15.78
CA ASN A 462 2.66 -14.76 -14.53
C ASN A 462 3.24 -15.83 -13.60
N HIS A 463 4.08 -16.72 -14.09
CA HIS A 463 4.65 -17.81 -13.31
C HIS A 463 6.17 -17.80 -13.32
N PHE A 464 6.75 -17.89 -12.13
CA PHE A 464 8.16 -18.19 -11.94
C PHE A 464 8.32 -19.20 -10.82
N GLY A 465 9.48 -19.83 -10.73
CA GLY A 465 9.79 -20.78 -9.68
C GLY A 465 11.20 -20.58 -9.13
N PHE A 466 11.43 -21.19 -7.97
CA PHE A 466 12.75 -21.19 -7.34
C PHE A 466 13.08 -22.58 -6.81
N ILE A 467 14.21 -23.15 -7.25
CA ILE A 467 14.75 -24.40 -6.71
C ILE A 467 15.79 -24.07 -5.65
N TRP A 468 15.53 -24.48 -4.42
CA TRP A 468 16.53 -24.53 -3.36
C TRP A 468 17.37 -25.80 -3.49
N LEU A 469 18.68 -25.63 -3.59
CA LEU A 469 19.60 -26.75 -3.71
C LEU A 469 19.81 -27.49 -2.39
N GLU A 470 20.10 -26.78 -1.30
CA GLU A 470 20.42 -27.41 -0.02
C GLU A 470 19.27 -28.28 0.51
N VAL A 471 18.04 -27.80 0.39
CA VAL A 471 16.85 -28.52 0.89
C VAL A 471 16.13 -29.33 -0.20
N LYS A 472 16.63 -29.32 -1.44
CA LYS A 472 16.03 -29.98 -2.61
C LYS A 472 14.52 -29.71 -2.69
N TYR A 473 14.15 -28.44 -2.71
CA TYR A 473 12.75 -28.03 -2.69
C TYR A 473 12.45 -26.96 -3.75
N PHE A 474 11.33 -27.12 -4.45
CA PHE A 474 10.88 -26.20 -5.49
C PHE A 474 9.61 -25.46 -5.07
N ILE A 475 9.67 -24.14 -5.16
CA ILE A 475 8.56 -23.23 -4.88
C ILE A 475 8.08 -22.64 -6.19
N LEU A 476 6.80 -22.83 -6.51
CA LEU A 476 6.12 -22.14 -7.60
C LEU A 476 5.53 -20.82 -7.08
N TYR A 477 5.67 -19.78 -7.89
CA TYR A 477 5.08 -18.47 -7.66
C TYR A 477 4.16 -18.11 -8.82
N SER A 478 2.94 -17.69 -8.50
CA SER A 478 1.93 -17.25 -9.46
C SER A 478 1.49 -15.82 -9.19
N ARG A 479 1.28 -15.03 -10.23
CA ARG A 479 0.94 -13.61 -10.12
C ARG A 479 -0.44 -13.43 -9.48
N VAL A 480 -0.52 -12.53 -8.51
CA VAL A 480 -1.78 -12.03 -7.97
C VAL A 480 -2.53 -11.24 -9.06
N GLN A 481 -3.69 -11.75 -9.47
CA GLN A 481 -4.51 -11.12 -10.53
C GLN A 481 -5.38 -9.97 -10.02
N ASN A 482 -5.50 -9.79 -8.70
CA ASN A 482 -6.28 -8.71 -8.10
C ASN A 482 -5.68 -7.35 -8.45
N THR A 483 -6.54 -6.40 -8.81
CA THR A 483 -6.16 -5.00 -9.02
C THR A 483 -6.26 -4.21 -7.72
N PHE A 484 -5.21 -3.49 -7.35
CA PHE A 484 -5.17 -2.63 -6.16
C PHE A 484 -5.26 -1.17 -6.57
N GLN A 485 -6.12 -0.39 -5.92
CA GLN A 485 -6.25 1.04 -6.18
C GLN A 485 -5.31 1.82 -5.28
N ASN A 486 -4.82 2.97 -5.75
CA ASN A 486 -3.98 3.90 -4.99
C ASN A 486 -2.71 3.22 -4.41
N ALA A 487 -2.19 2.22 -5.13
CA ALA A 487 -1.09 1.38 -4.68
C ALA A 487 0.25 1.73 -5.35
N GLU A 488 0.26 2.63 -6.33
CA GLU A 488 1.48 3.03 -7.03
C GLU A 488 2.37 3.90 -6.14
N ALA A 489 3.69 3.72 -6.27
CA ALA A 489 4.65 4.56 -5.57
C ALA A 489 4.69 5.96 -6.18
N PRO A 490 4.75 7.03 -5.37
CA PRO A 490 4.83 8.40 -5.89
C PRO A 490 6.16 8.68 -6.61
N SER A 491 7.20 7.91 -6.32
CA SER A 491 8.47 7.92 -7.04
C SER A 491 9.22 6.59 -6.83
N PRO A 492 10.18 6.23 -7.71
CA PRO A 492 11.04 5.08 -7.50
C PRO A 492 11.80 5.14 -6.15
N GLN A 493 12.22 6.34 -5.74
CA GLN A 493 12.89 6.52 -4.44
C GLN A 493 11.94 6.21 -3.25
N ALA A 494 10.68 6.62 -3.33
CA ALA A 494 9.70 6.32 -2.29
C ALA A 494 9.45 4.80 -2.17
N PHE A 495 9.49 4.07 -3.30
CA PHE A 495 9.43 2.61 -3.30
C PHE A 495 10.65 1.99 -2.60
N LEU A 496 11.86 2.48 -2.88
CA LEU A 496 13.09 2.01 -2.23
C LEU A 496 13.10 2.29 -0.73
N GLU A 497 12.65 3.47 -0.30
CA GLU A 497 12.52 3.80 1.12
C GLU A 497 11.47 2.91 1.81
N MET A 498 10.35 2.60 1.15
CA MET A 498 9.39 1.63 1.67
C MET A 498 10.02 0.25 1.85
N LEU A 499 10.80 -0.23 0.88
CA LEU A 499 11.50 -1.52 0.95
C LEU A 499 12.52 -1.62 2.11
N LYS A 500 13.12 -0.51 2.53
CA LYS A 500 14.04 -0.47 3.69
C LYS A 500 13.30 -0.56 5.03
N ASN A 501 12.04 -0.13 5.06
CA ASN A 501 11.24 0.02 6.27
C ASN A 501 10.34 -1.20 6.59
N ILE A 502 10.28 -2.20 5.71
CA ILE A 502 9.49 -3.44 5.86
C ILE A 502 10.34 -4.65 6.22
#